data_AF-A0A2H0CPZ6-F1
#
_entry.id   AF-A0A2H0CPZ6-F1
#
_cell.length_a   1.000
_cell.length_b   1.000
_cell.length_c   1.000
_cell.angle_alpha   90.00
_cell.angle_beta   90.00
_cell.angle_gamma   90.00
#
_symmetry.space_group_name_H-M   'P 1'
#
loop_
_entity.id
_entity.type
_entity.pdbx_description
1 polymer ?
#
loop_
_entity_poly.entity_id
_entity_poly.type
_entity_poly.pdbx_seq_one_letter_code
_entity_poly.pdbx_strand_id
1 'polypeptide(L)'
;MSARKLQFSGALFDGKSADKHSVDVELTPREIILKQTGREPVHWSYSSLRWGTVINTPFHIEHCDTGGECLETLVVEDPGFYDSVLKVAPDSFSATGKQPEINWKFYIAGILILTISAYAFIKTVPSFLADRIVDKIPVEWEVTLGQSILERLPIERKPDQKVLVVLQDIVGLLEKSIEGNQPYDLKIYIWPGKTVNALALPGGPIVVFEGLLNQAESAEELAGVIAHEIQHILLRHSTRGILRGMAQSMLLSLFIGDVNAVMEGVTTLAGELETLGLSREMEAEADKKGMELILAANIDPHGMIRIFEKLTEEESEELRKEKTGDMDFFSYFSTHPSGRNRLARLEKQMKPDEKRNWMPLFPNLDWNAIKPGN
;
A
#
# COMPACT_ATOMS: atom_id res chain seq x y z
N MET A 1 -5.73 -65.00 -3.90
CA MET A 1 -5.15 -64.80 -5.24
C MET A 1 -6.31 -64.77 -6.22
N SER A 2 -6.73 -63.59 -6.69
CA SER A 2 -7.79 -63.49 -7.70
C SER A 2 -7.22 -63.86 -9.06
N ALA A 3 -7.89 -64.75 -9.80
CA ALA A 3 -7.49 -65.13 -11.14
C ALA A 3 -7.37 -63.89 -12.02
N ARG A 4 -6.27 -63.75 -12.77
CA ARG A 4 -6.02 -62.60 -13.63
C ARG A 4 -7.04 -62.61 -14.78
N LYS A 5 -7.96 -61.66 -14.81
CA LYS A 5 -8.81 -61.42 -15.96
C LYS A 5 -7.96 -60.78 -17.06
N LEU A 6 -7.64 -61.56 -18.09
CA LEU A 6 -6.86 -61.15 -19.27
C LEU A 6 -7.72 -61.02 -20.52
N GLN A 7 -9.00 -61.37 -20.42
CA GLN A 7 -9.97 -61.31 -21.51
C GLN A 7 -11.10 -60.35 -21.13
N PHE A 8 -11.40 -59.43 -22.02
CA PHE A 8 -12.40 -58.38 -21.86
C PHE A 8 -13.23 -58.28 -23.13
N SER A 9 -14.42 -57.69 -23.04
CA SER A 9 -15.20 -57.32 -24.22
C SER A 9 -15.06 -55.82 -24.45
N GLY A 10 -14.86 -55.45 -25.71
CA GLY A 10 -14.66 -54.08 -26.12
C GLY A 10 -15.38 -53.75 -27.41
N ALA A 11 -15.32 -52.47 -27.76
CA ALA A 11 -15.85 -51.94 -29.00
C ALA A 11 -14.73 -51.27 -29.77
N LEU A 12 -14.47 -51.76 -30.99
CA LEU A 12 -13.51 -51.19 -31.91
C LEU A 12 -14.19 -50.25 -32.89
N PHE A 13 -13.62 -49.06 -33.05
CA PHE A 13 -13.96 -48.08 -34.07
C PHE A 13 -12.77 -47.98 -35.03
N ASP A 14 -13.02 -48.13 -36.33
CA ASP A 14 -11.98 -48.30 -37.37
C ASP A 14 -11.42 -46.97 -37.93
N GLY A 15 -11.90 -45.84 -37.42
CA GLY A 15 -11.50 -44.50 -37.86
C GLY A 15 -11.99 -44.10 -39.24
N LYS A 16 -12.67 -44.99 -39.97
CA LYS A 16 -13.21 -44.75 -41.31
C LYS A 16 -14.73 -44.58 -41.29
N SER A 17 -15.38 -45.20 -40.32
CA SER A 17 -16.82 -45.16 -40.10
C SER A 17 -17.13 -44.95 -38.62
N ALA A 18 -18.38 -44.55 -38.32
CA ALA A 18 -18.86 -44.48 -36.93
C ALA A 18 -19.40 -45.84 -36.44
N ASP A 19 -19.20 -46.91 -37.19
CA ASP A 19 -19.76 -48.23 -36.88
C ASP A 19 -19.03 -48.86 -35.69
N LYS A 20 -19.82 -49.39 -34.75
CA LYS A 20 -19.32 -50.07 -33.56
C LYS A 20 -19.07 -51.55 -33.88
N HIS A 21 -17.83 -52.00 -33.82
CA HIS A 21 -17.49 -53.42 -33.97
C HIS A 21 -17.22 -54.07 -32.61
N SER A 22 -18.08 -55.01 -32.20
CA SER A 22 -17.84 -55.79 -30.97
C SER A 22 -16.64 -56.71 -31.15
N VAL A 23 -15.69 -56.62 -30.21
CA VAL A 23 -14.45 -57.40 -30.21
C VAL A 23 -14.18 -57.99 -28.83
N ASP A 24 -13.63 -59.20 -28.81
CA ASP A 24 -13.02 -59.77 -27.62
C ASP A 24 -11.56 -59.31 -27.55
N VAL A 25 -11.19 -58.75 -26.41
CA VAL A 25 -9.90 -58.12 -26.14
C VAL A 25 -9.10 -59.06 -25.24
N GLU A 26 -7.96 -59.53 -25.73
CA GLU A 26 -7.04 -60.37 -24.97
C GLU A 26 -5.73 -59.60 -24.72
N LEU A 27 -5.34 -59.50 -23.44
CA LEU A 27 -4.12 -58.84 -23.02
C LEU A 27 -2.97 -59.84 -22.92
N THR A 28 -1.90 -59.59 -23.67
CA THR A 28 -0.63 -60.33 -23.55
C THR A 28 0.49 -59.40 -23.08
N PRO A 29 1.65 -59.91 -22.63
CA PRO A 29 2.77 -59.06 -22.24
C PRO A 29 3.41 -58.24 -23.37
N ARG A 30 3.06 -58.48 -24.65
CA ARG A 30 3.66 -57.83 -25.82
C ARG A 30 2.68 -56.98 -26.63
N GLU A 31 1.41 -57.34 -26.61
CA GLU A 31 0.38 -56.78 -27.47
C GLU A 31 -1.02 -56.97 -26.89
N ILE A 32 -1.96 -56.17 -27.39
CA ILE A 32 -3.40 -56.39 -27.23
C ILE A 32 -3.89 -57.10 -28.49
N ILE A 33 -4.57 -58.23 -28.31
CA ILE A 33 -5.14 -59.02 -29.42
C ILE A 33 -6.65 -58.77 -29.44
N LEU A 34 -7.16 -58.34 -30.59
CA LEU A 34 -8.58 -58.10 -30.83
C LEU A 34 -9.14 -59.22 -31.71
N LYS A 35 -10.13 -59.95 -31.19
CA LYS A 35 -10.80 -61.05 -31.90
C LYS A 35 -12.22 -60.63 -32.26
N GLN A 36 -12.54 -60.70 -33.55
CA GLN A 36 -13.88 -60.45 -34.08
C GLN A 36 -14.42 -61.72 -34.74
N THR A 37 -15.71 -62.04 -34.55
CA THR A 37 -16.32 -63.24 -35.13
C THR A 37 -16.22 -63.23 -36.66
N GLY A 38 -15.57 -64.25 -37.23
CA GLY A 38 -15.43 -64.41 -38.68
C GLY A 38 -14.32 -63.60 -39.34
N ARG A 39 -13.43 -62.96 -38.57
CA ARG A 39 -12.22 -62.29 -39.06
C ARG A 39 -10.98 -62.83 -38.36
N GLU A 40 -9.83 -62.70 -39.01
CA GLU A 40 -8.54 -62.98 -38.39
C GLU A 40 -8.29 -62.02 -37.21
N PRO A 41 -7.64 -62.49 -36.12
CA PRO A 41 -7.28 -61.62 -35.00
C PRO A 41 -6.39 -60.46 -35.42
N VAL A 42 -6.66 -59.28 -34.87
CA VAL A 42 -5.84 -58.07 -35.08
C VAL A 42 -4.92 -57.90 -33.87
N HIS A 43 -3.65 -57.64 -34.13
CA HIS A 43 -2.62 -57.54 -33.11
C HIS A 43 -2.12 -56.10 -33.01
N TRP A 44 -2.27 -55.50 -31.82
CA TRP A 44 -1.84 -54.14 -31.54
C TRP A 44 -0.66 -54.14 -30.57
N SER A 45 0.49 -53.67 -31.04
CA SER A 45 1.67 -53.54 -30.18
C SER A 45 1.48 -52.41 -29.18
N TYR A 46 1.92 -52.60 -27.93
CA TYR A 46 1.84 -51.52 -26.94
C TYR A 46 2.61 -50.25 -27.33
N SER A 47 3.61 -50.34 -28.22
CA SER A 47 4.34 -49.17 -28.71
C SER A 47 3.53 -48.31 -29.70
N SER A 48 2.48 -48.87 -30.31
CA SER A 48 1.58 -48.14 -31.22
C SER A 48 0.28 -47.71 -30.54
N LEU A 49 0.15 -47.86 -29.23
CA LEU A 49 -1.07 -47.54 -28.49
C LEU A 49 -0.90 -46.37 -27.54
N ARG A 50 -1.99 -45.62 -27.33
CA ARG A 50 -2.07 -44.53 -26.36
C ARG A 50 -3.37 -44.59 -25.59
N TRP A 51 -3.35 -44.13 -24.35
CA TRP A 51 -4.58 -43.82 -23.64
C TRP A 51 -5.25 -42.59 -24.26
N GLY A 52 -6.57 -42.63 -24.39
CA GLY A 52 -7.37 -41.44 -24.71
C GLY A 52 -7.22 -40.34 -23.66
N THR A 53 -7.76 -39.16 -23.94
CA THR A 53 -7.53 -37.92 -23.16
C THR A 53 -7.87 -38.04 -21.67
N VAL A 54 -8.81 -38.92 -21.32
CA VAL A 54 -9.23 -39.20 -19.94
C VAL A 54 -9.17 -40.70 -19.68
N ILE A 55 -8.42 -41.11 -18.66
CA ILE A 55 -8.35 -42.50 -18.19
C ILE A 55 -9.47 -42.72 -17.17
N ASN A 56 -10.68 -42.98 -17.65
CA ASN A 56 -11.83 -43.36 -16.83
C ASN A 56 -12.68 -44.37 -17.62
N THR A 57 -13.57 -45.10 -16.95
CA THR A 57 -14.53 -46.00 -17.62
C THR A 57 -15.60 -45.20 -18.38
N PRO A 58 -15.91 -45.53 -19.65
CA PRO A 58 -15.26 -46.56 -20.44
C PRO A 58 -13.86 -46.14 -20.89
N PHE A 59 -12.89 -47.05 -20.78
CA PHE A 59 -11.50 -46.78 -21.13
C PHE A 59 -11.33 -46.69 -22.64
N HIS A 60 -10.70 -45.63 -23.11
CA HIS A 60 -10.41 -45.40 -24.51
C HIS A 60 -8.93 -45.65 -24.78
N ILE A 61 -8.62 -46.49 -25.76
CA ILE A 61 -7.27 -46.76 -26.25
C ILE A 61 -7.24 -46.41 -27.74
N GLU A 62 -6.32 -45.54 -28.11
CA GLU A 62 -6.11 -45.09 -29.47
C GLU A 62 -4.93 -45.85 -30.08
N HIS A 63 -5.09 -46.38 -31.30
CA HIS A 63 -4.03 -47.02 -32.07
C HIS A 63 -3.49 -46.07 -33.13
N CYS A 64 -2.19 -45.79 -33.03
CA CYS A 64 -1.48 -44.79 -33.81
C CYS A 64 -0.53 -45.46 -34.80
N ASP A 65 -0.60 -45.06 -36.07
CA ASP A 65 0.35 -45.52 -37.08
C ASP A 65 1.73 -44.85 -36.88
N THR A 66 2.75 -45.38 -37.55
CA THR A 66 4.12 -44.85 -37.66
C THR A 66 4.22 -43.36 -38.03
N GLY A 67 3.17 -42.79 -38.64
CA GLY A 67 3.03 -41.36 -38.91
C GLY A 67 2.48 -40.50 -37.76
N GLY A 68 2.05 -41.12 -36.64
CA GLY A 68 1.51 -40.45 -35.46
C GLY A 68 0.01 -40.11 -35.51
N GLU A 69 -0.69 -40.47 -36.58
CA GLU A 69 -2.15 -40.38 -36.65
C GLU A 69 -2.80 -41.57 -35.95
N CYS A 70 -3.68 -41.29 -34.98
CA CYS A 70 -4.41 -42.31 -34.23
C CYS A 70 -5.84 -42.41 -34.76
N LEU A 71 -6.08 -43.37 -35.65
CA LEU A 71 -7.34 -43.49 -36.38
C LEU A 71 -8.29 -44.50 -35.74
N GLU A 72 -7.76 -45.59 -35.18
CA GLU A 72 -8.59 -46.64 -34.60
C GLU A 72 -8.69 -46.46 -33.08
N THR A 73 -9.88 -46.65 -32.52
CA THR A 73 -10.12 -46.52 -31.07
C THR A 73 -10.80 -47.77 -30.53
N LEU A 74 -10.21 -48.35 -29.49
CA LEU A 74 -10.80 -49.40 -28.68
C LEU A 74 -11.42 -48.82 -27.41
N VAL A 75 -12.67 -49.16 -27.15
CA VAL A 75 -13.41 -48.76 -25.97
C VAL A 75 -13.72 -49.97 -25.11
N VAL A 76 -13.28 -49.98 -23.86
CA VAL A 76 -13.51 -51.07 -22.89
C VAL A 76 -14.22 -50.54 -21.66
N GLU A 77 -15.45 -51.02 -21.42
CA GLU A 77 -16.30 -50.58 -20.31
C GLU A 77 -15.93 -51.22 -18.95
N ASP A 78 -15.19 -52.32 -18.97
CA ASP A 78 -14.86 -53.08 -17.75
C ASP A 78 -13.92 -52.30 -16.81
N PRO A 79 -14.32 -52.01 -15.56
CA PRO A 79 -13.48 -51.26 -14.61
C PRO A 79 -12.16 -51.93 -14.26
N GLY A 80 -12.08 -53.27 -14.32
CA GLY A 80 -10.86 -54.03 -14.04
C GLY A 80 -9.86 -54.03 -15.19
N PHE A 81 -10.21 -53.47 -16.34
CA PHE A 81 -9.36 -53.44 -17.53
C PHE A 81 -8.07 -52.66 -17.30
N TYR A 82 -8.17 -51.43 -16.78
CA TYR A 82 -7.01 -50.57 -16.54
C TYR A 82 -5.97 -51.20 -15.63
N ASP A 83 -6.41 -51.80 -14.51
CA ASP A 83 -5.54 -52.50 -13.57
C ASP A 83 -4.88 -53.73 -14.19
N SER A 84 -5.58 -54.45 -15.07
CA SER A 84 -5.01 -55.59 -15.79
C SER A 84 -3.97 -55.15 -16.82
N VAL A 85 -4.21 -54.05 -17.54
CA VAL A 85 -3.24 -53.50 -18.49
C VAL A 85 -1.97 -53.02 -17.79
N LEU A 86 -2.09 -52.26 -16.69
CA LEU A 86 -0.91 -51.81 -15.92
C LEU A 86 -0.04 -52.95 -15.36
N LYS A 87 -0.61 -54.15 -15.16
CA LYS A 87 0.12 -55.31 -14.62
C LYS A 87 0.76 -56.18 -15.71
N VAL A 88 0.34 -56.04 -16.97
CA VAL A 88 0.70 -56.93 -18.08
C VAL A 88 1.47 -56.19 -19.17
N ALA A 89 1.07 -54.97 -19.49
CA ALA A 89 1.73 -54.14 -20.48
C ALA A 89 3.10 -53.64 -19.98
N PRO A 90 4.08 -53.46 -20.88
CA PRO A 90 5.33 -52.80 -20.56
C PRO A 90 5.10 -51.33 -20.20
N ASP A 91 5.99 -50.77 -19.37
CA ASP A 91 5.93 -49.37 -18.92
C ASP A 91 5.85 -48.35 -20.09
N SER A 92 6.30 -48.74 -21.28
CA SER A 92 6.22 -47.95 -22.52
C SER A 92 4.80 -47.61 -22.97
N PHE A 93 3.78 -48.33 -22.51
CA PHE A 93 2.36 -48.06 -22.80
C PHE A 93 1.80 -46.86 -22.00
N SER A 94 2.53 -46.35 -20.99
CA SER A 94 2.06 -45.30 -20.07
C SER A 94 2.22 -43.85 -20.57
N ALA A 95 2.60 -43.65 -21.84
CA ALA A 95 2.76 -42.32 -22.43
C ALA A 95 1.40 -41.63 -22.63
N THR A 96 0.87 -41.06 -21.56
CA THR A 96 -0.27 -40.14 -21.58
C THR A 96 0.03 -38.97 -22.52
N GLY A 97 -0.97 -38.53 -23.28
CA GLY A 97 -0.86 -37.39 -24.19
C GLY A 97 -0.19 -36.20 -23.51
N LYS A 98 0.71 -35.50 -24.21
CA LYS A 98 1.45 -34.34 -23.69
C LYS A 98 0.49 -33.41 -22.94
N GLN A 99 0.61 -33.35 -21.62
CA GLN A 99 -0.03 -32.32 -20.82
C GLN A 99 0.39 -30.96 -21.40
N PRO A 100 -0.50 -29.96 -21.51
CA PRO A 100 -0.09 -28.64 -21.93
C PRO A 100 1.04 -28.19 -21.02
N GLU A 101 2.22 -27.89 -21.58
CA GLU A 101 3.33 -27.34 -20.81
C GLU A 101 2.93 -25.94 -20.36
N ILE A 102 2.28 -25.85 -19.21
CA ILE A 102 1.96 -24.59 -18.55
C ILE A 102 3.31 -23.94 -18.23
N ASN A 103 3.71 -22.97 -19.06
CA ASN A 103 4.94 -22.23 -18.86
C ASN A 103 4.72 -21.26 -17.69
N TRP A 104 4.99 -21.77 -16.49
CA TRP A 104 4.83 -21.09 -15.20
C TRP A 104 5.50 -19.71 -15.17
N LYS A 105 6.52 -19.46 -16.00
CA LYS A 105 7.16 -18.15 -16.11
C LYS A 105 6.18 -17.06 -16.58
N PHE A 106 5.28 -17.37 -17.53
CA PHE A 106 4.27 -16.40 -17.98
C PHE A 106 3.19 -16.16 -16.92
N TYR A 107 2.84 -17.18 -16.14
CA TYR A 107 1.88 -17.02 -15.03
C TYR A 107 2.46 -16.17 -13.91
N ILE A 108 3.71 -16.43 -13.49
CA ILE A 108 4.38 -15.61 -12.48
C ILE A 108 4.58 -14.18 -13.00
N ALA A 109 4.98 -14.01 -14.26
CA ALA A 109 5.10 -12.68 -14.86
C ALA A 109 3.74 -11.95 -14.89
N GLY A 110 2.65 -12.65 -15.24
CA GLY A 110 1.30 -12.09 -15.23
C GLY A 110 0.85 -11.64 -13.84
N ILE A 111 1.07 -12.47 -12.81
CA ILE A 111 0.78 -12.13 -11.41
C ILE A 111 1.61 -10.93 -10.97
N LEU A 112 2.91 -10.90 -11.28
CA LEU A 112 3.80 -9.79 -10.94
C LEU A 112 3.34 -8.48 -11.59
N ILE A 113 2.95 -8.52 -12.87
CA ILE A 113 2.45 -7.34 -13.58
C ILE A 113 1.14 -6.86 -12.95
N LEU A 114 0.23 -7.76 -12.61
CA LEU A 114 -1.04 -7.42 -11.97
C LEU A 114 -0.82 -6.81 -10.58
N THR A 115 0.08 -7.37 -9.77
CA THR A 115 0.37 -6.83 -8.43
C THR A 115 1.05 -5.48 -8.51
N ILE A 116 2.01 -5.29 -9.42
CA ILE A 116 2.65 -3.98 -9.65
C ILE A 116 1.62 -2.96 -10.14
N SER A 117 0.74 -3.36 -11.07
CA SER A 117 -0.30 -2.47 -11.61
C SER A 117 -1.33 -2.09 -10.54
N ALA A 118 -1.77 -3.05 -9.72
CA ALA A 118 -2.67 -2.81 -8.60
C ALA A 118 -2.02 -1.89 -7.55
N TYR A 119 -0.75 -2.12 -7.21
CA TYR A 119 0.01 -1.26 -6.29
C TYR A 119 0.11 0.17 -6.83
N ALA A 120 0.49 0.33 -8.10
CA ALA A 120 0.57 1.63 -8.76
C ALA A 120 -0.80 2.33 -8.77
N PHE A 121 -1.87 1.61 -9.09
CA PHE A 121 -3.24 2.14 -9.09
C PHE A 121 -3.66 2.63 -7.70
N ILE A 122 -3.48 1.82 -6.65
CA ILE A 122 -3.82 2.15 -5.26
C ILE A 122 -3.04 3.37 -4.76
N LYS A 123 -1.78 3.57 -5.19
CA LYS A 123 -0.96 4.71 -4.75
C LYS A 123 -1.22 5.99 -5.56
N THR A 124 -1.49 5.88 -6.85
CA THR A 124 -1.58 7.05 -7.74
C THR A 124 -2.98 7.64 -7.81
N VAL A 125 -4.02 6.80 -7.90
CA VAL A 125 -5.38 7.27 -8.14
C VAL A 125 -5.95 8.08 -6.98
N PRO A 126 -5.82 7.68 -5.70
CA PRO A 126 -6.28 8.49 -4.57
C PRO A 126 -5.65 9.87 -4.50
N SER A 127 -4.33 9.95 -4.70
CA SER A 127 -3.59 11.20 -4.68
C SER A 127 -4.09 12.14 -5.77
N PHE A 128 -4.25 11.62 -6.99
CA PHE A 128 -4.80 12.38 -8.12
C PHE A 128 -6.23 12.89 -7.84
N LEU A 129 -7.09 12.07 -7.23
CA LEU A 129 -8.46 12.49 -6.91
C LEU A 129 -8.50 13.55 -5.80
N ALA A 130 -7.70 13.38 -4.74
CA ALA A 130 -7.63 14.32 -3.63
C ALA A 130 -7.23 15.73 -4.11
N ASP A 131 -6.18 15.82 -4.93
CA ASP A 131 -5.68 17.11 -5.45
C ASP A 131 -6.69 17.81 -6.37
N ARG A 132 -7.60 17.06 -7.03
CA ARG A 132 -8.64 17.63 -7.92
C ARG A 132 -9.90 18.07 -7.19
N ILE A 133 -10.17 17.49 -6.04
CA ILE A 133 -11.40 17.73 -5.28
C ILE A 133 -11.18 18.81 -4.22
N VAL A 134 -9.99 18.86 -3.60
CA VAL A 134 -9.71 19.76 -2.47
C VAL A 134 -10.06 21.22 -2.79
N ASP A 135 -9.65 21.75 -3.93
CA ASP A 135 -9.90 23.15 -4.31
C ASP A 135 -11.39 23.49 -4.49
N LYS A 136 -12.26 22.47 -4.57
CA LYS A 136 -13.72 22.61 -4.66
C LYS A 136 -14.44 22.45 -3.32
N ILE A 137 -13.73 21.99 -2.29
CA ILE A 137 -14.30 21.82 -0.95
C ILE A 137 -14.48 23.19 -0.30
N PRO A 138 -15.67 23.52 0.22
CA PRO A 138 -15.91 24.76 0.96
C PRO A 138 -15.06 24.85 2.23
N VAL A 139 -14.63 26.06 2.59
CA VAL A 139 -13.84 26.31 3.80
C VAL A 139 -14.59 25.87 5.05
N GLU A 140 -15.91 26.05 5.08
CA GLU A 140 -16.75 25.68 6.23
C GLU A 140 -16.70 24.18 6.54
N TRP A 141 -16.52 23.35 5.50
CA TRP A 141 -16.35 21.91 5.67
C TRP A 141 -15.02 21.58 6.32
N GLU A 142 -13.93 22.26 5.92
CA GLU A 142 -12.62 22.10 6.55
C GLU A 142 -12.62 22.55 8.01
N VAL A 143 -13.28 23.67 8.31
CA VAL A 143 -13.45 24.16 9.68
C VAL A 143 -14.18 23.13 10.54
N THR A 144 -15.28 22.58 10.01
CA THR A 144 -16.06 21.55 10.72
C THR A 144 -15.25 20.27 10.94
N LEU A 145 -14.49 19.85 9.92
CA LEU A 145 -13.60 18.69 10.01
C LEU A 145 -12.51 18.89 11.06
N GLY A 146 -11.82 20.04 11.03
CA GLY A 146 -10.79 20.39 11.99
C GLY A 146 -11.30 20.42 13.43
N GLN A 147 -12.47 21.01 13.66
CA GLN A 147 -13.11 21.03 14.98
C GLN A 147 -13.44 19.61 15.46
N SER A 148 -13.97 18.76 14.58
CA SER A 148 -14.30 17.36 14.90
C SER A 148 -13.06 16.53 15.26
N ILE A 149 -11.92 16.81 14.62
CA ILE A 149 -10.63 16.21 14.96
C ILE A 149 -10.17 16.73 16.32
N LEU A 150 -10.14 18.05 16.49
CA LEU A 150 -9.65 18.72 17.69
C LEU A 150 -10.38 18.26 18.96
N GLU A 151 -11.69 18.05 18.90
CA GLU A 151 -12.51 17.55 20.02
C GLU A 151 -12.09 16.15 20.51
N ARG A 152 -11.41 15.37 19.66
CA ARG A 152 -10.92 14.02 20.00
C ARG A 152 -9.48 14.02 20.48
N LEU A 153 -8.76 15.13 20.30
CA LEU A 153 -7.38 15.24 20.75
C LEU A 153 -7.34 15.56 22.24
N PRO A 154 -6.32 15.09 22.98
CA PRO A 154 -6.16 15.36 24.40
C PRO A 154 -5.61 16.78 24.62
N ILE A 155 -6.35 17.81 24.21
CA ILE A 155 -5.92 19.20 24.36
C ILE A 155 -5.92 19.62 25.84
N GLU A 156 -4.86 20.32 26.25
CA GLU A 156 -4.74 20.91 27.57
C GLU A 156 -5.88 21.91 27.82
N ARG A 157 -6.65 21.69 28.89
CA ARG A 157 -7.85 22.49 29.18
C ARG A 157 -7.51 23.78 29.90
N LYS A 158 -6.36 23.84 30.58
CA LYS A 158 -5.91 25.00 31.33
C LYS A 158 -4.41 25.21 31.10
N PRO A 159 -4.00 25.57 29.87
CA PRO A 159 -2.60 25.82 29.58
C PRO A 159 -2.07 27.02 30.37
N ASP A 160 -0.76 27.07 30.59
CA ASP A 160 -0.13 28.27 31.16
C ASP A 160 -0.44 29.47 30.27
N GLN A 161 -1.08 30.48 30.85
CA GLN A 161 -1.55 31.64 30.11
C GLN A 161 -0.41 32.46 29.51
N LYS A 162 0.76 32.49 30.15
CA LYS A 162 1.94 33.22 29.62
C LYS A 162 2.44 32.54 28.35
N VAL A 163 2.55 31.22 28.38
CA VAL A 163 2.94 30.41 27.22
C VAL A 163 1.93 30.60 26.08
N LEU A 164 0.65 30.45 26.38
CA LEU A 164 -0.41 30.57 25.37
C LEU A 164 -0.43 31.98 24.73
N VAL A 165 -0.25 33.04 25.51
CA VAL A 165 -0.18 34.41 24.99
C VAL A 165 0.99 34.59 24.03
N VAL A 166 2.18 34.07 24.36
CA VAL A 166 3.34 34.15 23.46
C VAL A 166 3.07 33.45 22.13
N LEU A 167 2.49 32.23 22.17
CA LEU A 167 2.16 31.49 20.95
C LEU A 167 1.08 32.19 20.11
N GLN A 168 0.07 32.77 20.75
CA GLN A 168 -0.98 33.54 20.07
C GLN A 168 -0.45 34.85 19.49
N ASP A 169 0.46 35.54 20.18
CA ASP A 169 1.13 36.74 19.66
C ASP A 169 1.99 36.42 18.44
N ILE A 170 2.71 35.27 18.45
CA ILE A 170 3.44 34.77 17.28
C ILE A 170 2.48 34.56 16.10
N VAL A 171 1.37 33.85 16.30
CA VAL A 171 0.35 33.65 15.25
C VAL A 171 -0.18 34.99 14.74
N GLY A 172 -0.54 35.92 15.63
CA GLY A 172 -1.06 37.22 15.25
C GLY A 172 -0.05 38.09 14.47
N LEU A 173 1.26 37.95 14.73
CA LEU A 173 2.31 38.61 13.94
C LEU A 173 2.46 37.98 12.55
N LEU A 174 2.44 36.64 12.49
CA LEU A 174 2.51 35.89 11.23
C LEU A 174 1.27 36.16 10.37
N GLU A 175 0.06 36.09 10.93
CA GLU A 175 -1.21 36.38 10.24
C GLU A 175 -1.24 37.75 9.56
N LYS A 176 -0.77 38.79 10.25
CA LYS A 176 -0.68 40.15 9.69
C LYS A 176 0.27 40.27 8.50
N SER A 177 1.17 39.30 8.35
CA SER A 177 2.22 39.27 7.33
C SER A 177 1.86 38.37 6.15
N ILE A 178 0.71 37.67 6.20
CA ILE A 178 0.19 36.88 5.10
C ILE A 178 -0.36 37.83 4.02
N GLU A 179 0.04 37.60 2.77
CA GLU A 179 -0.47 38.38 1.64
C GLU A 179 -1.92 38.01 1.31
N GLY A 180 -2.80 39.01 1.26
CA GLY A 180 -4.21 38.84 0.93
C GLY A 180 -5.08 38.47 2.12
N ASN A 181 -6.36 38.17 1.86
CA ASN A 181 -7.28 37.72 2.89
C ASN A 181 -7.30 36.19 2.90
N GLN A 182 -6.99 35.59 4.05
CA GLN A 182 -7.07 34.14 4.25
C GLN A 182 -8.38 33.81 5.00
N PRO A 183 -9.05 32.69 4.69
CA PRO A 183 -10.41 32.44 5.16
C PRO A 183 -10.50 31.68 6.50
N TYR A 184 -9.37 31.30 7.09
CA TYR A 184 -9.27 30.46 8.28
C TYR A 184 -9.06 31.28 9.55
N ASP A 185 -9.50 30.76 10.68
CA ASP A 185 -9.27 31.36 12.01
C ASP A 185 -8.13 30.59 12.67
N LEU A 186 -6.89 31.12 12.63
CA LEU A 186 -5.73 30.38 13.08
C LEU A 186 -5.63 30.44 14.60
N LYS A 187 -5.69 29.28 15.26
CA LYS A 187 -5.72 29.18 16.72
C LYS A 187 -4.79 28.13 17.25
N ILE A 188 -4.04 28.48 18.29
CA ILE A 188 -3.12 27.58 18.97
C ILE A 188 -3.84 26.78 20.05
N TYR A 189 -3.56 25.49 20.08
CA TYR A 189 -3.94 24.55 21.12
C TYR A 189 -2.69 23.81 21.60
N ILE A 190 -2.66 23.42 22.87
CA ILE A 190 -1.51 22.72 23.46
C ILE A 190 -1.87 21.26 23.68
N TRP A 191 -1.01 20.36 23.18
CA TRP A 191 -1.08 18.93 23.47
C TRP A 191 -0.09 18.59 24.59
N PRO A 192 -0.54 18.08 25.74
CA PRO A 192 0.33 17.77 26.88
C PRO A 192 1.13 16.48 26.65
N GLY A 193 2.36 16.43 27.15
CA GLY A 193 3.22 15.25 27.02
C GLY A 193 4.62 15.56 26.50
N LYS A 194 5.46 14.53 26.42
CA LYS A 194 6.89 14.68 26.12
C LYS A 194 7.22 14.62 24.63
N THR A 195 6.29 14.16 23.81
CA THR A 195 6.48 14.04 22.36
C THR A 195 6.73 15.42 21.75
N VAL A 196 7.80 15.52 20.97
CA VAL A 196 8.18 16.74 20.25
C VAL A 196 7.45 16.75 18.92
N ASN A 197 6.40 17.55 18.79
CA ASN A 197 5.64 17.70 17.54
C ASN A 197 4.82 19.01 17.48
N ALA A 198 4.31 19.34 16.29
CA ALA A 198 3.23 20.28 16.05
C ALA A 198 2.36 19.77 14.88
N LEU A 199 1.08 20.14 14.84
CA LEU A 199 0.15 19.71 13.79
C LEU A 199 -0.75 20.86 13.33
N ALA A 200 -0.75 21.11 12.03
CA ALA A 200 -1.78 21.86 11.34
C ALA A 200 -3.03 21.01 11.08
N LEU A 201 -4.16 21.35 11.71
CA LEU A 201 -5.45 20.73 11.41
C LEU A 201 -6.19 21.50 10.30
N PRO A 202 -7.06 20.83 9.51
CA PRO A 202 -7.93 21.51 8.56
C PRO A 202 -8.69 22.68 9.21
N GLY A 203 -8.81 23.79 8.50
CA GLY A 203 -9.69 24.88 8.92
C GLY A 203 -9.11 25.88 9.93
N GLY A 204 -7.86 25.73 10.38
CA GLY A 204 -7.20 26.76 11.22
C GLY A 204 -6.55 26.33 12.55
N PRO A 205 -6.96 25.23 13.22
CA PRO A 205 -6.32 24.85 14.47
C PRO A 205 -4.86 24.42 14.26
N ILE A 206 -3.97 24.96 15.07
CA ILE A 206 -2.55 24.59 15.16
C ILE A 206 -2.34 23.97 16.53
N VAL A 207 -1.94 22.72 16.58
CA VAL A 207 -1.72 21.98 17.82
C VAL A 207 -0.22 21.90 18.08
N VAL A 208 0.25 22.51 19.15
CA VAL A 208 1.66 22.51 19.55
C VAL A 208 1.85 21.58 20.74
N PHE A 209 2.79 20.64 20.65
CA PHE A 209 3.01 19.68 21.72
C PHE A 209 3.92 20.30 22.80
N GLU A 210 3.65 19.98 24.05
CA GLU A 210 4.44 20.45 25.19
C GLU A 210 5.92 20.04 25.08
N GLY A 211 6.21 18.85 24.52
CA GLY A 211 7.58 18.44 24.21
C GLY A 211 8.31 19.43 23.29
N LEU A 212 7.64 19.94 22.25
CA LEU A 212 8.20 20.95 21.35
C LEU A 212 8.42 22.28 22.07
N LEU A 213 7.50 22.69 22.94
CA LEU A 213 7.67 23.89 23.77
C LEU A 213 8.92 23.79 24.66
N ASN A 214 9.16 22.60 25.22
CA ASN A 214 10.31 22.34 26.08
C ASN A 214 11.64 22.33 25.31
N GLN A 215 11.61 21.81 24.08
CA GLN A 215 12.77 21.71 23.17
C GLN A 215 13.18 23.08 22.60
N ALA A 216 12.22 23.97 22.34
CA ALA A 216 12.51 25.31 21.86
C ALA A 216 13.28 26.14 22.90
N GLU A 217 14.28 26.89 22.45
CA GLU A 217 15.10 27.76 23.30
C GLU A 217 14.80 29.25 23.11
N SER A 218 13.98 29.60 22.12
CA SER A 218 13.62 30.99 21.80
C SER A 218 12.23 31.08 21.14
N ALA A 219 11.63 32.26 21.18
CA ALA A 219 10.33 32.49 20.54
C ALA A 219 10.43 32.44 19.00
N GLU A 220 11.60 32.74 18.45
CA GLU A 220 11.92 32.68 17.03
C GLU A 220 11.96 31.22 16.52
N GLU A 221 12.40 30.28 17.37
CA GLU A 221 12.32 28.84 17.07
C GLU A 221 10.86 28.38 16.97
N LEU A 222 10.01 28.79 17.93
CA LEU A 222 8.58 28.50 17.88
C LEU A 222 7.90 29.16 16.68
N ALA A 223 8.27 30.40 16.36
CA ALA A 223 7.77 31.10 15.19
C ALA A 223 8.11 30.34 13.90
N GLY A 224 9.31 29.78 13.78
CA GLY A 224 9.71 28.95 12.65
C GLY A 224 8.79 27.74 12.43
N VAL A 225 8.50 26.98 13.49
CA VAL A 225 7.57 25.83 13.40
C VAL A 225 6.15 26.29 13.13
N ILE A 226 5.66 27.31 13.83
CA ILE A 226 4.30 27.83 13.63
C ILE A 226 4.11 28.37 12.21
N ALA A 227 5.10 29.07 11.66
CA ALA A 227 5.05 29.56 10.28
C ALA A 227 4.95 28.39 9.28
N HIS A 228 5.68 27.30 9.51
CA HIS A 228 5.57 26.06 8.73
C HIS A 228 4.16 25.45 8.81
N GLU A 229 3.61 25.30 10.03
CA GLU A 229 2.25 24.76 10.22
C GLU A 229 1.17 25.65 9.59
N ILE A 230 1.30 26.97 9.68
CA ILE A 230 0.39 27.91 9.01
C ILE A 230 0.35 27.64 7.51
N GLN A 231 1.49 27.34 6.87
CA GLN A 231 1.50 27.04 5.44
C GLN A 231 0.81 25.71 5.12
N HIS A 232 0.89 24.70 5.98
CA HIS A 232 0.10 23.49 5.80
C HIS A 232 -1.42 23.76 5.79
N ILE A 233 -1.89 24.71 6.60
CA ILE A 233 -3.29 25.14 6.62
C ILE A 233 -3.63 25.91 5.34
N LEU A 234 -2.85 26.94 5.01
CA LEU A 234 -3.12 27.79 3.85
C LEU A 234 -3.08 27.03 2.52
N LEU A 235 -2.16 26.07 2.40
CA LEU A 235 -2.02 25.20 1.22
C LEU A 235 -2.92 23.96 1.28
N ARG A 236 -3.72 23.84 2.35
CA ARG A 236 -4.70 22.76 2.57
C ARG A 236 -4.07 21.37 2.53
N HIS A 237 -2.81 21.26 2.96
CA HIS A 237 -2.05 20.01 2.94
C HIS A 237 -2.68 18.95 3.83
N SER A 238 -3.12 19.30 5.04
CA SER A 238 -3.78 18.37 5.97
C SER A 238 -5.09 17.85 5.36
N THR A 239 -5.87 18.72 4.72
CA THR A 239 -7.10 18.35 4.01
C THR A 239 -6.80 17.40 2.85
N ARG A 240 -5.77 17.68 2.04
CA ARG A 240 -5.31 16.78 0.96
C ARG A 240 -4.89 15.41 1.50
N GLY A 241 -4.16 15.38 2.61
CA GLY A 241 -3.71 14.17 3.29
C GLY A 241 -4.89 13.29 3.72
N ILE A 242 -5.85 13.87 4.44
CA ILE A 242 -7.06 13.18 4.91
C ILE A 242 -7.86 12.63 3.72
N LEU A 243 -8.13 13.44 2.69
CA LEU A 243 -8.89 12.99 1.53
C LEU A 243 -8.20 11.85 0.79
N ARG A 244 -6.87 11.90 0.70
CA ARG A 244 -6.06 10.83 0.11
C ARG A 244 -6.16 9.55 0.94
N GLY A 245 -6.08 9.65 2.27
CA GLY A 245 -6.27 8.52 3.20
C GLY A 245 -7.64 7.88 3.04
N MET A 246 -8.71 8.69 3.08
CA MET A 246 -10.09 8.23 2.87
C MET A 246 -10.27 7.54 1.52
N ALA A 247 -9.73 8.11 0.44
CA ALA A 247 -9.80 7.51 -0.89
C ALA A 247 -9.00 6.20 -0.99
N GLN A 248 -7.85 6.09 -0.32
CA GLN A 248 -7.07 4.86 -0.23
C GLN A 248 -7.84 3.77 0.53
N SER A 249 -8.40 4.09 1.70
CA SER A 249 -9.20 3.18 2.52
C SER A 249 -10.44 2.69 1.75
N MET A 250 -11.13 3.58 1.03
CA MET A 250 -12.25 3.21 0.18
C MET A 250 -11.83 2.27 -0.96
N LEU A 251 -10.74 2.57 -1.68
CA LEU A 251 -10.26 1.66 -2.73
C LEU A 251 -9.87 0.29 -2.17
N LEU A 252 -9.16 0.26 -1.05
CA LEU A 252 -8.72 -0.99 -0.43
C LEU A 252 -9.92 -1.86 -0.03
N SER A 253 -10.98 -1.26 0.52
CA SER A 253 -12.20 -1.99 0.87
C SER A 253 -12.88 -2.65 -0.34
N LEU A 254 -12.88 -1.98 -1.50
CA LEU A 254 -13.44 -2.54 -2.73
C LEU A 254 -12.63 -3.74 -3.22
N PHE A 255 -11.30 -3.72 -3.02
CA PHE A 255 -10.43 -4.84 -3.37
C PHE A 255 -10.59 -6.04 -2.42
N ILE A 256 -10.75 -5.80 -1.12
CA ILE A 256 -10.84 -6.86 -0.11
C ILE A 256 -12.27 -7.43 -0.03
N GLY A 257 -13.28 -6.67 -0.47
CA GLY A 257 -14.69 -7.07 -0.39
C GLY A 257 -15.27 -6.98 1.03
N ASP A 258 -14.56 -6.32 1.95
CA ASP A 258 -15.00 -6.08 3.31
C ASP A 258 -15.39 -4.61 3.49
N VAL A 259 -16.68 -4.36 3.57
CA VAL A 259 -17.26 -3.02 3.78
C VAL A 259 -17.05 -2.50 5.21
N ASN A 260 -16.75 -3.38 6.18
CA ASN A 260 -16.50 -2.97 7.56
C ASN A 260 -15.12 -2.34 7.72
N ALA A 261 -14.16 -2.67 6.86
CA ALA A 261 -12.83 -2.07 6.83
C ALA A 261 -12.85 -0.56 6.53
N VAL A 262 -13.87 -0.08 5.80
CA VAL A 262 -14.08 1.37 5.58
C VAL A 262 -14.45 2.07 6.88
N MET A 263 -15.34 1.45 7.67
CA MET A 263 -15.82 2.03 8.92
C MET A 263 -14.72 2.04 9.98
N GLU A 264 -13.91 0.98 10.08
CA GLU A 264 -12.74 0.94 10.96
C GLU A 264 -11.68 1.97 10.56
N GLY A 265 -11.35 2.10 9.27
CA GLY A 265 -10.39 3.11 8.78
C GLY A 265 -10.82 4.55 9.09
N VAL A 266 -12.11 4.86 8.96
CA VAL A 266 -12.67 6.18 9.28
C VAL A 266 -12.73 6.45 10.80
N THR A 267 -12.86 5.42 11.64
CA THR A 267 -12.97 5.59 13.11
C THR A 267 -11.66 5.96 13.79
N THR A 268 -10.51 5.78 13.15
CA THR A 268 -9.19 6.16 13.69
C THR A 268 -8.65 7.45 13.08
N LEU A 269 -9.50 8.48 12.93
CA LEU A 269 -9.08 9.81 12.43
C LEU A 269 -7.87 10.38 13.21
N ALA A 270 -7.69 9.99 14.49
CA ALA A 270 -6.54 10.34 15.30
C ALA A 270 -5.24 9.57 14.92
N GLY A 271 -5.34 8.31 14.47
CA GLY A 271 -4.24 7.54 13.87
C GLY A 271 -4.03 7.86 12.37
N GLU A 272 -5.00 8.50 11.72
CA GLU A 272 -4.79 9.09 10.40
C GLU A 272 -4.01 10.40 10.47
N LEU A 273 -3.97 11.10 11.63
CA LEU A 273 -3.06 12.24 11.83
C LEU A 273 -1.60 11.82 11.74
N GLU A 274 -1.25 10.66 12.31
CA GLU A 274 0.06 10.00 12.18
C GLU A 274 0.41 9.70 10.72
N THR A 275 -0.60 9.36 9.89
CA THR A 275 -0.41 8.96 8.49
C THR A 275 -0.92 10.00 7.50
N LEU A 276 -1.00 11.29 7.89
CA LEU A 276 -1.43 12.40 7.01
C LEU A 276 -0.70 12.37 5.66
N GLY A 277 0.47 11.70 5.60
CA GLY A 277 1.07 11.29 4.34
C GLY A 277 1.46 12.52 3.54
N LEU A 278 1.89 13.56 4.27
CA LEU A 278 2.44 14.79 3.72
C LEU A 278 3.58 14.37 2.80
N SER A 279 3.48 14.77 1.53
CA SER A 279 4.51 14.39 0.58
C SER A 279 5.75 15.25 0.79
N ARG A 280 6.90 14.77 0.34
CA ARG A 280 8.16 15.55 0.42
C ARG A 280 8.06 16.88 -0.32
N GLU A 281 7.19 16.95 -1.33
CA GLU A 281 6.86 18.17 -2.06
C GLU A 281 6.03 19.14 -1.21
N MET A 282 5.03 18.65 -0.47
CA MET A 282 4.24 19.47 0.45
C MET A 282 5.09 20.07 1.57
N GLU A 283 5.99 19.26 2.16
CA GLU A 283 6.96 19.74 3.15
C GLU A 283 7.88 20.82 2.56
N ALA A 284 8.41 20.60 1.35
CA ALA A 284 9.28 21.58 0.70
C ALA A 284 8.55 22.88 0.33
N GLU A 285 7.25 22.81 0.04
CA GLU A 285 6.42 23.98 -0.22
C GLU A 285 6.14 24.74 1.08
N ALA A 286 5.79 24.04 2.16
CA ALA A 286 5.57 24.62 3.49
C ALA A 286 6.86 25.25 4.06
N ASP A 287 8.02 24.59 3.92
CA ASP A 287 9.33 25.14 4.27
C ASP A 287 9.58 26.49 3.59
N LYS A 288 9.42 26.49 2.26
CA LYS A 288 9.71 27.66 1.44
C LYS A 288 8.79 28.82 1.80
N LYS A 289 7.49 28.56 1.86
CA LYS A 289 6.46 29.55 2.17
C LYS A 289 6.53 30.00 3.64
N GLY A 290 6.92 29.12 4.56
CA GLY A 290 7.11 29.43 5.98
C GLY A 290 8.29 30.38 6.18
N MET A 291 9.40 30.13 5.50
CA MET A 291 10.54 31.06 5.47
C MET A 291 10.18 32.40 4.82
N GLU A 292 9.42 32.41 3.72
CA GLU A 292 8.87 33.65 3.13
C GLU A 292 8.04 34.42 4.16
N LEU A 293 7.19 33.74 4.92
CA LEU A 293 6.32 34.35 5.94
C LEU A 293 7.11 34.91 7.13
N ILE A 294 8.13 34.18 7.62
CA ILE A 294 9.02 34.64 8.69
C ILE A 294 9.75 35.93 8.31
N LEU A 295 10.28 35.97 7.08
CA LEU A 295 10.96 37.14 6.55
C LEU A 295 9.98 38.32 6.37
N ALA A 296 8.78 38.06 5.86
CA ALA A 296 7.72 39.06 5.72
C ALA A 296 7.27 39.64 7.08
N ALA A 297 7.19 38.79 8.11
CA ALA A 297 6.88 39.17 9.48
C ALA A 297 8.04 39.86 10.22
N ASN A 298 9.19 40.01 9.56
CA ASN A 298 10.39 40.60 10.14
C ASN A 298 10.89 39.86 11.39
N ILE A 299 10.71 38.54 11.42
CA ILE A 299 11.16 37.65 12.49
C ILE A 299 12.53 37.07 12.09
N ASP A 300 13.43 36.88 13.07
CA ASP A 300 14.75 36.31 12.81
C ASP A 300 14.64 34.89 12.21
N PRO A 301 15.04 34.69 10.93
CA PRO A 301 14.93 33.40 10.26
C PRO A 301 15.89 32.35 10.82
N HIS A 302 16.92 32.75 11.58
CA HIS A 302 17.84 31.81 12.24
C HIS A 302 17.10 30.93 13.26
N GLY A 303 15.97 31.39 13.82
CA GLY A 303 15.14 30.57 14.70
C GLY A 303 14.58 29.33 14.00
N MET A 304 14.07 29.49 12.77
CA MET A 304 13.57 28.36 11.98
C MET A 304 14.68 27.36 11.64
N ILE A 305 15.88 27.83 11.32
CA ILE A 305 17.04 26.96 11.05
C ILE A 305 17.41 26.15 12.30
N ARG A 306 17.58 26.80 13.46
CA ARG A 306 17.98 26.13 14.71
C ARG A 306 16.99 25.07 15.16
N ILE A 307 15.68 25.35 15.12
CA ILE A 307 14.70 24.34 15.56
C ILE A 307 14.64 23.16 14.60
N PHE A 308 14.78 23.38 13.29
CA PHE A 308 14.80 22.29 12.31
C PHE A 308 16.08 21.45 12.41
N GLU A 309 17.22 22.06 12.75
CA GLU A 309 18.44 21.35 13.13
C GLU A 309 18.20 20.44 14.34
N LYS A 310 17.66 20.98 15.43
CA LYS A 310 17.34 20.22 16.66
C LYS A 310 16.41 19.05 16.38
N LEU A 311 15.34 19.27 15.62
CA LEU A 311 14.40 18.22 15.24
C LEU A 311 15.12 17.13 14.42
N THR A 312 15.94 17.51 13.44
CA THR A 312 16.70 16.54 12.62
C THR A 312 17.70 15.72 13.45
N GLU A 313 18.32 16.32 14.46
CA GLU A 313 19.18 15.60 15.40
C GLU A 313 18.39 14.60 16.24
N GLU A 314 17.21 15.00 16.74
CA GLU A 314 16.31 14.15 17.52
C GLU A 314 15.80 12.95 16.70
N GLU A 315 15.48 13.14 15.41
CA GLU A 315 15.15 12.06 14.46
C GLU A 315 16.24 10.98 14.46
N SER A 316 17.50 11.42 14.40
CA SER A 316 18.65 10.51 14.33
C SER A 316 18.82 9.68 15.60
N GLU A 317 18.42 10.23 16.76
CA GLU A 317 18.41 9.53 18.04
C GLU A 317 17.18 8.61 18.18
N GLU A 318 16.01 9.02 17.68
CA GLU A 318 14.80 8.19 17.64
C GLU A 318 14.97 6.97 16.72
N LEU A 319 15.54 7.14 15.52
CA LEU A 319 15.86 6.04 14.59
C LEU A 319 16.85 5.04 15.20
N ARG A 320 17.67 5.47 16.17
CA ARG A 320 18.53 4.56 16.95
C ARG A 320 17.73 3.78 18.00
N LYS A 321 16.73 4.41 18.62
CA LYS A 321 15.80 3.78 19.57
C LYS A 321 14.78 2.86 18.90
N GLU A 322 14.42 3.10 17.64
CA GLU A 322 13.54 2.23 16.85
C GLU A 322 14.08 0.78 16.78
N LYS A 323 15.40 0.62 16.70
CA LYS A 323 16.06 -0.71 16.77
C LYS A 323 15.85 -1.45 18.09
N THR A 324 15.37 -0.78 19.13
CA THR A 324 15.11 -1.32 20.47
C THR A 324 13.62 -1.54 20.78
N GLY A 325 12.70 -1.15 19.89
CA GLY A 325 11.27 -1.47 19.99
C GLY A 325 10.38 -0.46 20.71
N ASP A 326 10.93 0.65 21.21
CA ASP A 326 10.18 1.81 21.72
C ASP A 326 10.04 2.85 20.60
N MET A 327 8.92 2.84 19.88
CA MET A 327 8.60 3.82 18.81
C MET A 327 7.59 4.85 19.35
N ASP A 328 7.91 6.15 19.25
CA ASP A 328 6.92 7.21 19.45
C ASP A 328 6.24 7.53 18.11
N PHE A 329 5.04 7.00 17.93
CA PHE A 329 4.26 7.12 16.70
C PHE A 329 3.80 8.55 16.39
N PHE A 330 3.86 9.47 17.37
CA PHE A 330 3.51 10.88 17.17
C PHE A 330 4.73 11.79 17.06
N SER A 331 5.93 11.26 16.84
CA SER A 331 7.10 12.11 16.65
C SER A 331 6.99 12.98 15.40
N TYR A 332 7.71 14.11 15.40
CA TYR A 332 7.68 15.10 14.33
C TYR A 332 7.89 14.50 12.93
N PHE A 333 8.74 13.48 12.80
CA PHE A 333 9.08 12.91 11.49
C PHE A 333 8.10 11.87 10.98
N SER A 334 7.27 11.30 11.86
CA SER A 334 6.15 10.45 11.45
C SER A 334 5.14 11.26 10.65
N THR A 335 4.90 12.51 11.05
CA THR A 335 3.97 13.42 10.36
C THR A 335 4.66 14.27 9.28
N HIS A 336 5.91 14.69 9.49
CA HIS A 336 6.72 15.49 8.57
C HIS A 336 7.94 14.71 8.05
N PRO A 337 7.81 13.92 6.97
CA PRO A 337 8.89 13.07 6.51
C PRO A 337 10.15 13.87 6.15
N SER A 338 11.30 13.48 6.73
CA SER A 338 12.57 14.17 6.50
C SER A 338 12.99 14.11 5.03
N GLY A 339 13.24 15.27 4.45
CA GLY A 339 13.85 15.41 3.12
C GLY A 339 15.37 15.54 3.25
N ARG A 340 16.14 14.78 2.44
CA ARG A 340 17.62 14.78 2.48
C ARG A 340 18.29 16.17 2.40
N ASN A 341 17.57 17.22 2.01
CA ASN A 341 18.10 18.58 1.81
C ASN A 341 17.12 19.69 2.28
N ARG A 342 16.26 19.46 3.30
CA ARG A 342 15.33 20.52 3.78
C ARG A 342 16.11 21.69 4.40
N LEU A 343 16.94 21.42 5.40
CA LEU A 343 17.75 22.43 6.08
C LEU A 343 18.61 23.23 5.09
N ALA A 344 19.34 22.54 4.21
CA ALA A 344 20.17 23.19 3.18
C ALA A 344 19.38 24.11 2.22
N ARG A 345 18.09 23.83 1.97
CA ARG A 345 17.22 24.71 1.18
C ARG A 345 16.81 25.95 1.98
N LEU A 346 16.44 25.78 3.25
CA LEU A 346 16.10 26.88 4.15
C LEU A 346 17.30 27.81 4.36
N GLU A 347 18.49 27.27 4.64
CA GLU A 347 19.73 28.05 4.75
C GLU A 347 20.02 28.84 3.47
N LYS A 348 19.87 28.20 2.31
CA LYS A 348 20.06 28.85 1.01
C LYS A 348 19.05 29.99 0.80
N GLN A 349 17.80 29.81 1.23
CA GLN A 349 16.75 30.81 1.11
C GLN A 349 16.97 31.98 2.08
N MET A 350 17.42 31.72 3.30
CA MET A 350 17.74 32.72 4.31
C MET A 350 18.97 33.56 3.96
N LYS A 351 19.91 33.01 3.19
CA LYS A 351 21.22 33.61 2.88
C LYS A 351 21.22 35.12 2.54
N PRO A 352 20.27 35.68 1.77
CA PRO A 352 20.23 37.12 1.51
C PRO A 352 20.03 37.97 2.76
N ASP A 353 19.34 37.45 3.77
CA ASP A 353 18.95 38.16 4.99
C ASP A 353 19.75 37.69 6.24
N GLU A 354 20.65 36.72 6.07
CA GLU A 354 21.47 36.11 7.13
C GLU A 354 22.21 37.15 8.00
N LYS A 355 22.71 38.22 7.37
CA LYS A 355 23.53 39.27 8.02
C LYS A 355 22.73 40.48 8.47
N ARG A 356 21.41 40.45 8.34
CA ARG A 356 20.56 41.54 8.80
C ARG A 356 20.64 41.62 10.33
N ASN A 357 20.55 42.83 10.88
CA ASN A 357 20.45 43.01 12.31
C ASN A 357 19.03 42.67 12.76
N TRP A 358 18.84 41.48 13.31
CA TRP A 358 17.56 41.00 13.81
C TRP A 358 17.39 41.41 15.27
N MET A 359 16.21 41.92 15.60
CA MET A 359 15.83 42.18 16.99
C MET A 359 15.13 40.95 17.54
N PRO A 360 15.32 40.62 18.83
CA PRO A 360 14.54 39.58 19.48
C PRO A 360 13.04 39.85 19.30
N LEU A 361 12.27 38.81 18.98
CA LEU A 361 10.84 38.87 18.73
C LEU A 361 10.09 39.45 19.94
N PHE A 362 10.51 39.04 21.13
CA PHE A 362 10.02 39.56 22.40
C PHE A 362 11.20 39.99 23.30
N PRO A 363 11.70 41.24 23.19
CA PRO A 363 12.91 41.68 23.88
C PRO A 363 12.89 41.59 25.42
N ASN A 364 11.69 41.59 26.01
CA ASN A 364 11.48 41.55 27.46
C ASN A 364 11.01 40.16 27.95
N LEU A 365 11.09 39.14 27.09
CA LEU A 365 10.67 37.78 27.38
C LEU A 365 11.89 36.85 27.40
N ASP A 366 12.06 36.13 28.50
CA ASP A 366 12.93 34.96 28.53
C ASP A 366 12.05 33.71 28.35
N TRP A 367 12.10 33.11 27.15
CA TRP A 367 11.35 31.89 26.85
C TRP A 367 11.69 30.75 27.81
N ASN A 368 12.97 30.61 28.16
CA ASN A 368 13.41 29.53 29.03
C ASN A 368 12.86 29.69 30.46
N ALA A 369 12.54 30.91 30.90
CA ALA A 369 11.93 31.14 32.21
C ALA A 369 10.43 30.80 32.28
N ILE A 370 9.75 30.61 31.14
CA ILE A 370 8.29 30.39 31.09
C ILE A 370 7.86 29.10 30.41
N LYS A 371 8.76 28.43 29.66
CA LYS A 371 8.42 27.19 28.97
C LYS A 371 8.02 26.09 29.96
N PRO A 372 7.16 25.14 29.57
CA PRO A 372 6.70 24.07 30.46
C PRO A 372 7.86 23.25 31.04
N GLY A 373 7.66 22.66 32.22
CA GLY A 373 8.66 21.77 32.85
C GLY A 373 9.84 22.44 33.56
N ASN A 374 9.83 23.78 33.70
CA ASN A 374 10.80 24.53 34.52
C ASN A 374 10.34 24.80 35.96
#